data_AF-A0A2S8GJ97-F1
#
_entry.id   AF-A0A2S8GJ97-F1
#
_cell.length_a   1.000
_cell.length_b   1.000
_cell.length_c   1.000
_cell.angle_alpha   90.00
_cell.angle_beta   90.00
_cell.angle_gamma   90.00
#
_symmetry.space_group_name_H-M   'P 1'
#
loop_
_entity.id
_entity.type
_entity.pdbx_description
1 polymer ?
#
loop_
_entity_poly.entity_id
_entity_poly.type
_entity_poly.pdbx_seq_one_letter_code
_entity_poly.pdbx_strand_id
1 'polypeptide(L)'
;MARSFCKLRPRLNAGVLLISAPNNEDLATTIFRYIDRVQIFDFEPIEQNRPTPTQIDFHYMGIVDFDLCVALQKRLVYESGGRDDGHIVCLLCEHPPLISIGRAGSRRHIRLTTQEMRRRKLDLRWIGRGGASVAHSPGQLAVYPIVPLQYYGWSVGQYLQRLQDGLLDTVRQYEVPIYKRPGRFGLWGRSGMLAAIGVAVQNWITSHGAFLNVNCPPLSQVGIEANPAELACPGDPPTMSSLLEETEACPTIREVARSVASNLAQRFGSAQAAWHSGHPLFSEIVKQARDRTRKAAS
;
A
#
# COMPACT_ATOMS: atom_id res chain seq x y z
N MET A 1 21.85 17.43 -40.24
CA MET A 1 23.17 17.58 -39.57
C MET A 1 23.07 18.76 -38.62
N ALA A 2 23.51 18.81 -37.36
CA ALA A 2 24.04 17.88 -36.36
C ALA A 2 23.77 18.58 -34.99
N ARG A 3 23.26 17.87 -33.96
CA ARG A 3 23.88 17.58 -32.63
C ARG A 3 24.74 18.73 -32.04
N SER A 4 24.66 19.14 -30.76
CA SER A 4 24.69 18.33 -29.54
C SER A 4 24.50 19.17 -28.25
N PHE A 5 23.99 18.47 -27.22
CA PHE A 5 23.99 18.68 -25.77
C PHE A 5 25.03 19.60 -25.11
N CYS A 6 24.61 20.27 -24.01
CA CYS A 6 25.41 20.32 -22.78
C CYS A 6 24.52 20.15 -21.53
N LYS A 7 24.86 19.13 -20.72
CA LYS A 7 24.28 18.79 -19.43
C LYS A 7 24.93 19.64 -18.33
N LEU A 8 24.14 20.19 -17.41
CA LEU A 8 24.63 20.62 -16.09
C LEU A 8 23.83 19.89 -15.00
N ARG A 9 24.52 18.98 -14.29
CA ARG A 9 24.07 18.37 -13.04
C ARG A 9 24.40 19.31 -11.87
N PRO A 10 23.53 19.49 -10.87
CA PRO A 10 23.97 20.00 -9.57
C PRO A 10 24.53 18.84 -8.72
N ARG A 11 25.75 19.04 -8.22
CA ARG A 11 26.38 18.23 -7.18
C ARG A 11 25.75 18.57 -5.82
N LEU A 12 25.36 17.55 -5.05
CA LEU A 12 25.10 17.65 -3.61
C LEU A 12 26.44 17.83 -2.87
N ASN A 13 26.57 18.89 -2.09
CA ASN A 13 27.57 18.98 -1.03
C ASN A 13 26.84 19.11 0.32
N ALA A 14 27.08 18.12 1.17
CA ALA A 14 26.73 18.14 2.57
C ALA A 14 27.60 19.17 3.31
N GLY A 15 26.97 20.04 4.07
CA GLY A 15 27.63 20.98 4.98
C GLY A 15 26.75 21.15 6.22
N VAL A 16 27.16 20.50 7.31
CA VAL A 16 26.58 20.67 8.65
C VAL A 16 26.88 22.09 9.11
N LEU A 17 25.84 22.89 9.34
CA LEU A 17 25.98 24.20 9.99
C LEU A 17 25.38 24.09 11.40
N LEU A 18 26.26 23.94 12.39
CA LEU A 18 25.95 24.16 13.80
C LEU A 18 25.74 25.67 14.00
N ILE A 19 24.53 26.09 14.38
CA ILE A 19 24.26 27.45 14.85
C ILE A 19 23.87 27.39 16.33
N SER A 20 24.71 28.00 17.15
CA SER A 20 24.44 28.34 18.54
C SER A 20 23.29 29.37 18.60
N ALA A 21 22.28 29.11 19.42
CA ALA A 21 21.14 30.00 19.64
C ALA A 21 21.44 31.01 20.77
N PRO A 22 21.14 32.32 20.60
CA PRO A 22 20.95 33.22 21.73
C PRO A 22 19.47 33.30 22.12
N ASN A 23 19.25 33.12 23.42
CA ASN A 23 18.15 33.58 24.27
C ASN A 23 16.81 34.00 23.63
N ASN A 24 15.84 33.11 23.85
CA ASN A 24 14.48 33.39 24.35
C ASN A 24 13.75 34.60 23.78
N GLU A 25 13.17 34.42 22.60
CA GLU A 25 11.72 34.48 22.33
C GLU A 25 11.51 33.90 20.92
N ASP A 26 10.42 33.14 20.74
CA ASP A 26 9.92 32.65 19.44
C ASP A 26 10.46 31.30 18.86
N LEU A 27 10.24 30.22 19.61
CA LEU A 27 10.29 28.84 19.11
C LEU A 27 9.24 28.54 18.02
N ALA A 28 8.13 29.29 17.97
CA ALA A 28 7.08 29.12 16.96
C ALA A 28 7.56 29.55 15.56
N THR A 29 8.33 30.64 15.49
CA THR A 29 8.78 31.22 14.21
C THR A 29 9.94 30.43 13.58
N THR A 30 10.71 29.69 14.38
CA THR A 30 11.78 28.80 13.88
C THR A 30 11.25 27.47 13.32
N ILE A 31 10.13 26.96 13.86
CA ILE A 31 9.48 25.73 13.34
C ILE A 31 8.77 26.00 11.99
N PHE A 32 8.24 27.20 11.78
CA PHE A 32 7.58 27.56 10.52
C PHE A 32 8.52 27.64 9.31
N ARG A 33 9.81 27.98 9.50
CA ARG A 33 10.77 28.08 8.38
C ARG A 33 11.35 26.74 7.92
N TYR A 34 11.10 25.64 8.64
CA TYR A 34 11.62 24.31 8.27
C TYR A 34 10.62 23.47 7.45
N ILE A 35 9.37 23.93 7.30
CA ILE A 35 8.33 23.24 6.53
C ILE A 35 8.45 23.53 5.02
N ASP A 36 9.18 24.57 4.61
CA ASP A 36 9.31 25.01 3.21
C ASP A 36 10.38 24.26 2.36
N ARG A 37 10.93 23.13 2.85
CA ARG A 37 11.87 22.30 2.06
C ARG A 37 11.40 20.88 1.79
N VAL A 38 10.11 20.59 1.97
CA VAL A 38 9.47 19.53 1.20
C VAL A 38 8.92 20.22 -0.04
N GLN A 39 9.56 20.04 -1.20
CA GLN A 39 8.92 20.36 -2.46
C GLN A 39 7.67 19.48 -2.58
N ILE A 40 6.55 20.00 -2.08
CA ILE A 40 5.24 19.65 -2.59
C ILE A 40 5.33 20.07 -4.05
N PHE A 41 5.39 19.10 -4.95
CA PHE A 41 5.19 19.38 -6.36
C PHE A 41 3.76 19.92 -6.46
N ASP A 42 3.62 21.23 -6.53
CA ASP A 42 2.39 21.88 -6.95
C ASP A 42 2.18 21.46 -8.41
N PHE A 43 1.33 20.47 -8.60
CA PHE A 43 0.89 20.07 -9.93
C PHE A 43 -0.05 21.16 -10.44
N GLU A 44 0.30 21.80 -11.55
CA GLU A 44 -0.63 22.65 -12.28
C GLU A 44 -1.94 21.88 -12.53
N PRO A 45 -3.11 22.51 -12.42
CA PRO A 45 -4.40 21.86 -12.60
C PRO A 45 -4.52 21.40 -14.05
N ILE A 46 -4.36 20.11 -14.29
CA ILE A 46 -4.47 19.55 -15.64
C ILE A 46 -5.96 19.42 -16.00
N GLU A 47 -6.35 20.19 -17.04
CA GLU A 47 -7.56 20.19 -17.89
C GLU A 47 -8.85 19.51 -17.40
N GLN A 48 -9.93 20.30 -17.42
CA GLN A 48 -11.28 20.05 -16.89
C GLN A 48 -12.12 18.97 -17.61
N ASN A 49 -11.54 18.06 -18.39
CA ASN A 49 -12.33 17.07 -19.15
C ASN A 49 -11.77 15.64 -19.11
N ARG A 50 -11.21 15.25 -17.96
CA ARG A 50 -10.70 13.89 -17.75
C ARG A 50 -11.84 12.94 -17.39
N PRO A 51 -11.83 11.69 -17.90
CA PRO A 51 -12.88 10.73 -17.62
C PRO A 51 -12.96 10.43 -16.12
N THR A 52 -14.15 10.11 -15.64
CA THR A 52 -14.36 9.54 -14.31
C THR A 52 -14.62 8.04 -14.43
N PRO A 53 -14.13 7.20 -13.53
CA PRO A 53 -14.40 5.76 -13.59
C PRO A 53 -15.90 5.49 -13.53
N THR A 54 -16.51 4.86 -14.54
CA THR A 54 -17.95 4.56 -14.52
C THR A 54 -18.27 3.37 -13.62
N GLN A 55 -17.40 2.36 -13.64
CA GLN A 55 -17.49 1.14 -12.84
C GLN A 55 -16.09 0.70 -12.36
N ILE A 56 -16.04 0.07 -11.19
CA ILE A 56 -14.89 -0.69 -10.70
C ILE A 56 -15.28 -2.15 -10.51
N ASP A 57 -14.47 -3.08 -11.02
CA ASP A 57 -14.66 -4.52 -10.80
C ASP A 57 -13.86 -5.00 -9.59
N PHE A 58 -14.58 -5.33 -8.50
CA PHE A 58 -14.00 -5.90 -7.29
C PHE A 58 -14.06 -7.42 -7.35
N HIS A 59 -12.91 -8.08 -7.24
CA HIS A 59 -12.79 -9.53 -7.23
C HIS A 59 -12.42 -10.03 -5.85
N TYR A 60 -13.38 -10.61 -5.12
CA TYR A 60 -13.14 -11.23 -3.83
C TYR A 60 -12.69 -12.67 -4.01
N MET A 61 -11.42 -12.94 -3.72
CA MET A 61 -10.76 -14.21 -4.05
C MET A 61 -10.58 -15.16 -2.85
N GLY A 62 -10.93 -14.72 -1.63
CA GLY A 62 -10.67 -15.48 -0.40
C GLY A 62 -9.17 -15.56 -0.07
N ILE A 63 -8.73 -16.69 0.49
CA ILE A 63 -7.31 -16.92 0.79
C ILE A 63 -6.58 -17.37 -0.48
N VAL A 64 -5.54 -16.63 -0.85
CA VAL A 64 -4.78 -16.83 -2.09
C VAL A 64 -3.28 -16.87 -1.79
N ASP A 65 -2.56 -17.79 -2.44
CA ASP A 65 -1.09 -17.79 -2.40
C ASP A 65 -0.53 -16.45 -2.89
N PHE A 66 0.44 -15.92 -2.14
CA PHE A 66 0.96 -14.58 -2.37
C PHE A 66 1.64 -14.42 -3.74
N ASP A 67 2.47 -15.39 -4.12
CA ASP A 67 3.23 -15.32 -5.37
C ASP A 67 2.31 -15.48 -6.59
N LEU A 68 1.28 -16.34 -6.48
CA LEU A 68 0.23 -16.47 -7.50
C LEU A 68 -0.60 -15.18 -7.63
N CYS A 69 -0.93 -14.51 -6.52
CA CYS A 69 -1.63 -13.24 -6.56
C CYS A 69 -0.77 -12.13 -7.19
N VAL A 70 0.52 -12.07 -6.87
CA VAL A 70 1.46 -11.14 -7.52
C VAL A 70 1.58 -11.43 -9.02
N ALA A 71 1.58 -12.70 -9.43
CA ALA A 71 1.55 -13.07 -10.85
C ALA A 71 0.26 -12.59 -11.55
N LEU A 72 -0.90 -12.70 -10.88
CA LEU A 72 -2.16 -12.15 -11.39
C LEU A 72 -2.10 -10.62 -11.52
N GLN A 73 -1.60 -9.92 -10.53
CA GLN A 73 -1.42 -8.46 -10.62
C GLN A 73 -0.55 -8.08 -11.81
N LYS A 74 0.57 -8.76 -12.04
CA LYS A 74 1.43 -8.52 -13.22
C LYS A 74 0.70 -8.75 -14.53
N ARG A 75 -0.13 -9.80 -14.61
CA ARG A 75 -0.95 -10.08 -15.80
C ARG A 75 -1.98 -8.96 -16.04
N LEU A 76 -2.65 -8.50 -14.99
CA LEU A 76 -3.64 -7.42 -15.08
C LEU A 76 -3.01 -6.08 -15.44
N VAL A 77 -1.83 -5.76 -14.91
CA VAL A 77 -1.06 -4.58 -15.31
C VAL A 77 -0.73 -4.62 -16.80
N TYR A 78 -0.30 -5.79 -17.31
CA TYR A 78 -0.04 -5.97 -18.74
C TYR A 78 -1.29 -5.78 -19.59
N GLU A 79 -2.41 -6.39 -19.21
CA GLU A 79 -3.68 -6.26 -19.94
C GLU A 79 -4.21 -4.83 -19.91
N SER A 80 -4.15 -4.16 -18.76
CA SER A 80 -4.54 -2.74 -18.62
C SER A 80 -3.73 -1.83 -19.54
N GLY A 81 -2.44 -2.11 -19.77
CA GLY A 81 -1.61 -1.34 -20.69
C GLY A 81 -1.98 -1.50 -22.17
N GLY A 82 -2.76 -2.53 -22.53
CA GLY A 82 -3.29 -2.73 -23.87
C GLY A 82 -4.71 -2.20 -24.07
N ARG A 83 -5.32 -1.61 -23.03
CA ARG A 83 -6.67 -1.06 -23.05
C ARG A 83 -6.65 0.46 -23.10
N ASP A 84 -7.67 1.04 -23.70
CA ASP A 84 -7.92 2.48 -23.79
C ASP A 84 -9.26 2.89 -23.16
N ASP A 85 -9.85 2.03 -22.31
CA ASP A 85 -11.17 2.23 -21.71
C ASP A 85 -11.12 2.63 -20.22
N GLY A 86 -9.92 2.73 -19.65
CA GLY A 86 -9.70 3.09 -18.25
C GLY A 86 -10.06 2.01 -17.24
N HIS A 87 -10.37 0.79 -17.67
CA HIS A 87 -10.88 -0.27 -16.79
C HIS A 87 -10.09 -0.43 -15.47
N ILE A 88 -10.81 -0.38 -14.34
CA ILE A 88 -10.25 -0.56 -13.00
C ILE A 88 -10.67 -1.92 -12.45
N VAL A 89 -9.67 -2.70 -12.06
CA VAL A 89 -9.85 -3.98 -11.35
C VAL A 89 -9.29 -3.86 -9.95
N CYS A 90 -10.03 -4.25 -8.93
CA CYS A 90 -9.55 -4.31 -7.55
C CYS A 90 -9.62 -5.75 -7.02
N LEU A 91 -8.47 -6.34 -6.73
CA LEU A 91 -8.42 -7.65 -6.10
C LEU A 91 -8.55 -7.49 -4.58
N LEU A 92 -9.41 -8.32 -3.97
CA LEU A 92 -9.63 -8.39 -2.53
C LEU A 92 -9.36 -9.83 -2.08
N CYS A 93 -8.37 -10.03 -1.23
CA CYS A 93 -7.99 -11.37 -0.79
C CYS A 93 -7.29 -11.36 0.58
N GLU A 94 -7.00 -12.55 1.06
CA GLU A 94 -6.15 -12.79 2.22
C GLU A 94 -4.95 -13.64 1.77
N HIS A 95 -3.87 -13.62 2.54
CA HIS A 95 -2.68 -14.41 2.25
C HIS A 95 -2.31 -15.35 3.40
N PRO A 96 -1.75 -16.54 3.11
CA PRO A 96 -1.09 -17.36 4.11
C PRO A 96 0.02 -16.60 4.86
N PRO A 97 0.47 -17.09 6.02
CA PRO A 97 1.50 -16.42 6.80
C PRO A 97 2.82 -16.21 6.02
N LEU A 98 3.24 -14.95 5.87
CA LEU A 98 4.54 -14.57 5.29
C LEU A 98 4.90 -13.13 5.68
N ILE A 99 6.11 -12.70 5.33
CA ILE A 99 6.58 -11.32 5.49
C ILE A 99 6.98 -10.77 4.14
N SER A 100 6.33 -9.69 3.70
CA SER A 100 6.76 -8.95 2.52
C SER A 100 7.62 -7.76 2.90
N ILE A 101 8.72 -7.54 2.17
CA ILE A 101 9.66 -6.45 2.39
C ILE A 101 9.59 -5.52 1.18
N GLY A 102 9.06 -4.31 1.39
CA GLY A 102 9.01 -3.26 0.37
C GLY A 102 10.34 -2.51 0.21
N ARG A 103 10.37 -1.50 -0.67
CA ARG A 103 11.58 -0.73 -1.01
C ARG A 103 12.22 0.02 0.16
N ALA A 104 11.43 0.41 1.16
CA ALA A 104 11.94 1.06 2.37
C ALA A 104 12.15 0.06 3.53
N GLY A 105 11.87 -1.22 3.29
CA GLY A 105 12.04 -2.30 4.25
C GLY A 105 13.46 -2.85 4.23
N SER A 106 13.83 -3.57 5.29
CA SER A 106 15.11 -4.24 5.42
C SER A 106 14.97 -5.48 6.29
N ARG A 107 15.86 -6.46 6.10
CA ARG A 107 15.94 -7.65 6.95
C ARG A 107 16.17 -7.29 8.43
N ARG A 108 16.82 -6.15 8.71
CA ARG A 108 17.06 -5.65 10.07
C ARG A 108 15.78 -5.28 10.82
N HIS A 109 14.70 -4.94 10.10
CA HIS A 109 13.39 -4.63 10.69
C HIS A 109 12.64 -5.90 11.11
N ILE A 110 13.22 -7.09 10.91
CA ILE A 110 12.64 -8.37 11.30
C ILE A 110 13.46 -8.91 12.48
N ARG A 111 12.87 -8.85 13.67
CA ARG A 111 13.49 -9.27 14.95
C ARG A 111 13.43 -10.79 15.18
N LEU A 112 13.00 -11.56 14.18
CA LEU A 112 12.99 -13.01 14.21
C LEU A 112 14.32 -13.59 13.73
N THR A 113 14.80 -14.61 14.43
CA THR A 113 15.87 -15.49 13.96
C THR A 113 15.40 -16.36 12.79
N THR A 114 16.34 -16.88 12.00
CA THR A 114 16.02 -17.82 10.91
C THR A 114 15.31 -19.07 11.42
N GLN A 115 15.66 -19.56 12.61
CA GLN A 115 15.02 -20.73 13.21
C GLN A 115 13.56 -20.44 13.60
N GLU A 116 13.28 -19.27 14.16
CA GLU A 116 11.92 -18.87 14.51
C GLU A 116 11.04 -18.67 13.27
N MET A 117 11.56 -18.04 12.22
CA MET A 117 10.84 -17.89 10.95
C MET A 117 10.50 -19.26 10.37
N ARG A 118 11.45 -20.22 10.36
CA ARG A 118 11.19 -21.60 9.92
C ARG A 118 10.12 -22.29 10.77
N ARG A 119 10.21 -22.20 12.10
CA ARG A 119 9.23 -22.80 13.03
C ARG A 119 7.82 -22.24 12.79
N ARG A 120 7.72 -20.93 12.53
CA ARG A 120 6.46 -20.24 12.26
C ARG A 120 6.00 -20.33 10.79
N LYS A 121 6.77 -20.99 9.92
CA LYS A 121 6.55 -21.06 8.46
C LYS A 121 6.38 -19.68 7.83
N LEU A 122 7.17 -18.70 8.29
CA LEU A 122 7.16 -17.33 7.80
C LEU A 122 8.20 -17.17 6.71
N ASP A 123 7.72 -17.20 5.48
CA ASP A 123 8.51 -16.95 4.29
C ASP A 123 8.79 -15.45 4.11
N LEU A 124 9.99 -15.10 3.64
CA LEU A 124 10.32 -13.73 3.25
C LEU A 124 10.10 -13.54 1.75
N ARG A 125 9.47 -12.43 1.37
CA ARG A 125 9.31 -12.01 -0.04
C ARG A 125 9.74 -10.56 -0.20
N TRP A 126 10.77 -10.33 -1.01
CA TRP A 126 11.17 -8.99 -1.42
C TRP A 126 10.31 -8.57 -2.61
N ILE A 127 9.65 -7.42 -2.51
CA ILE A 127 8.68 -6.97 -3.52
C ILE A 127 8.88 -5.50 -3.87
N GLY A 128 8.55 -5.18 -5.12
CA GLY A 128 8.78 -3.86 -5.71
C GLY A 128 7.83 -2.75 -5.24
N ARG A 129 7.13 -2.88 -4.11
CA ARG A 129 6.20 -1.88 -3.58
C ARG A 129 6.88 -0.84 -2.67
N GLY A 130 6.26 0.33 -2.53
CA GLY A 130 6.60 1.30 -1.50
C GLY A 130 6.38 0.78 -0.07
N GLY A 131 6.90 1.51 0.91
CA GLY A 131 6.76 1.19 2.33
C GLY A 131 7.75 0.13 2.84
N ALA A 132 7.63 -0.16 4.14
CA ALA A 132 8.53 -1.05 4.88
C ALA A 132 8.06 -2.52 4.84
N SER A 133 8.46 -3.30 5.85
CA SER A 133 8.09 -4.71 6.01
C SER A 133 6.65 -4.85 6.53
N VAL A 134 5.90 -5.82 6.01
CA VAL A 134 4.53 -6.11 6.45
C VAL A 134 4.41 -7.62 6.71
N ALA A 135 3.87 -8.00 7.87
CA ALA A 135 3.43 -9.37 8.12
C ALA A 135 2.06 -9.59 7.47
N HIS A 136 1.89 -10.73 6.84
CA HIS A 136 0.61 -11.19 6.32
C HIS A 136 0.16 -12.42 7.11
N SER A 137 -1.15 -12.54 7.28
CA SER A 137 -1.80 -13.72 7.85
C SER A 137 -3.27 -13.74 7.40
N PRO A 138 -3.95 -14.90 7.48
CA PRO A 138 -5.41 -14.91 7.48
C PRO A 138 -5.97 -13.93 8.52
N GLY A 139 -7.08 -13.29 8.19
CA GLY A 139 -7.65 -12.16 8.93
C GLY A 139 -7.08 -10.78 8.58
N GLN A 140 -6.21 -10.70 7.57
CA GLN A 140 -5.75 -9.43 6.98
C GLN A 140 -6.28 -9.32 5.54
N LEU A 141 -7.04 -8.26 5.28
CA LEU A 141 -7.57 -7.96 3.95
C LEU A 141 -6.51 -7.24 3.12
N ALA A 142 -6.00 -7.92 2.09
CA ALA A 142 -5.21 -7.31 1.04
C ALA A 142 -6.14 -6.69 -0.02
N VAL A 143 -5.83 -5.45 -0.40
CA VAL A 143 -6.59 -4.64 -1.35
C VAL A 143 -5.63 -4.20 -2.45
N TYR A 144 -5.84 -4.66 -3.68
CA TYR A 144 -4.95 -4.38 -4.81
C TYR A 144 -5.71 -3.71 -5.97
N PRO A 145 -5.90 -2.39 -5.93
CA PRO A 145 -6.49 -1.65 -7.05
C PRO A 145 -5.45 -1.54 -8.18
N ILE A 146 -5.78 -2.11 -9.34
CA ILE A 146 -5.07 -1.97 -10.61
C ILE A 146 -5.76 -0.85 -11.40
N VAL A 147 -5.14 0.32 -11.42
CA VAL A 147 -5.70 1.57 -11.95
C VAL A 147 -4.77 2.13 -13.02
N PRO A 148 -5.26 2.41 -14.24
CA PRO A 148 -4.53 3.17 -15.24
C PRO A 148 -4.57 4.67 -14.90
N LEU A 149 -3.61 5.13 -14.09
CA LEU A 149 -3.58 6.50 -13.56
C LEU A 149 -3.55 7.57 -14.65
N GLN A 150 -2.80 7.32 -15.73
CA GLN A 150 -2.68 8.27 -16.84
C GLN A 150 -4.01 8.52 -17.56
N TYR A 151 -4.85 7.48 -17.68
CA TYR A 151 -6.17 7.59 -18.31
C TYR A 151 -7.08 8.57 -17.55
N TYR A 152 -7.08 8.47 -16.22
CA TYR A 152 -7.82 9.36 -15.34
C TYR A 152 -7.06 10.65 -14.99
N GLY A 153 -5.82 10.75 -15.44
CA GLY A 153 -4.93 11.86 -15.12
C GLY A 153 -4.58 12.00 -13.63
N TRP A 154 -4.67 10.92 -12.86
CA TRP A 154 -4.34 10.96 -11.44
C TRP A 154 -2.82 10.95 -11.25
N SER A 155 -2.33 11.82 -10.39
CA SER A 155 -0.99 11.66 -9.82
C SER A 155 -0.96 10.45 -8.88
N VAL A 156 0.23 9.91 -8.63
CA VAL A 156 0.42 8.83 -7.65
C VAL A 156 -0.03 9.26 -6.25
N GLY A 157 0.20 10.53 -5.87
CA GLY A 157 -0.23 11.09 -4.59
C GLY A 157 -1.75 11.15 -4.45
N GLN A 158 -2.45 11.63 -5.48
CA GLN A 158 -3.93 11.63 -5.50
C GLN A 158 -4.50 10.22 -5.38
N TYR A 159 -3.94 9.25 -6.11
CA TYR A 159 -4.36 7.86 -6.00
C TYR A 159 -4.16 7.29 -4.58
N LEU A 160 -2.97 7.50 -3.99
CA LEU A 160 -2.66 7.05 -2.65
C LEU A 160 -3.58 7.68 -1.59
N GLN A 161 -3.90 8.97 -1.75
CA GLN A 161 -4.86 9.65 -0.87
C GLN A 161 -6.27 9.07 -1.01
N ARG A 162 -6.76 8.83 -2.24
CA ARG A 162 -8.06 8.20 -2.47
C ARG A 162 -8.13 6.80 -1.85
N LEU A 163 -7.07 6.00 -2.00
CA LEU A 163 -6.97 4.66 -1.39
C LEU A 163 -6.98 4.75 0.14
N GLN A 164 -6.17 5.64 0.73
CA GLN A 164 -6.11 5.84 2.17
C GLN A 164 -7.45 6.32 2.74
N ASP A 165 -8.11 7.27 2.07
CA ASP A 165 -9.38 7.83 2.51
C ASP A 165 -10.51 6.79 2.41
N GLY A 166 -10.52 5.94 1.39
CA GLY A 166 -11.53 4.87 1.28
C GLY A 166 -11.39 3.80 2.36
N LEU A 167 -10.16 3.46 2.72
CA LEU A 167 -9.89 2.60 3.88
C LEU A 167 -10.28 3.27 5.19
N LEU A 168 -9.99 4.58 5.34
CA LEU A 168 -10.35 5.35 6.52
C LEU A 168 -11.87 5.39 6.73
N ASP A 169 -12.63 5.64 5.66
CA ASP A 169 -14.09 5.65 5.73
C ASP A 169 -14.65 4.27 6.09
N THR A 170 -14.00 3.19 5.63
CA THR A 170 -14.37 1.83 6.01
C THR A 170 -14.17 1.60 7.51
N VAL A 171 -13.00 1.91 8.04
CA VAL A 171 -12.70 1.64 9.46
C VAL A 171 -13.48 2.53 10.43
N ARG A 172 -13.87 3.73 9.99
CA ARG A 172 -14.73 4.65 10.78
C ARG A 172 -16.11 4.08 11.09
N GLN A 173 -16.60 3.12 10.30
CA GLN A 173 -17.88 2.45 10.56
C GLN A 173 -17.87 1.60 11.83
N TYR A 174 -16.68 1.25 12.34
CA TYR A 174 -16.50 0.46 13.55
C TYR A 174 -16.18 1.31 14.79
N GLU A 175 -16.35 2.63 14.68
CA GLU A 175 -16.16 3.61 15.77
C GLU A 175 -14.77 3.56 16.43
N VAL A 176 -13.77 3.11 15.67
CA VAL A 176 -12.38 3.04 16.13
C VAL A 176 -11.69 4.39 15.96
N PRO A 177 -10.97 4.90 16.98
CA PRO A 177 -10.09 6.05 16.84
C PRO A 177 -8.91 5.76 15.88
N ILE A 178 -9.06 6.14 14.62
CA ILE A 178 -8.05 5.96 13.57
C ILE A 178 -7.55 7.31 13.06
N TYR A 179 -6.24 7.40 12.85
CA TYR A 179 -5.58 8.60 12.40
C TYR A 179 -4.65 8.36 11.19
N LYS A 180 -4.47 9.42 10.41
CA LYS A 180 -3.47 9.53 9.34
C LYS A 180 -2.25 10.25 9.87
N ARG A 181 -1.09 10.01 9.27
CA ARG A 181 0.15 10.71 9.57
C ARG A 181 0.56 11.61 8.40
N PRO A 182 0.94 12.88 8.64
CA PRO A 182 1.43 13.76 7.59
C PRO A 182 2.59 13.12 6.80
N GLY A 183 2.52 13.19 5.47
CA GLY A 183 3.56 12.61 4.59
C GLY A 183 3.62 11.08 4.57
N ARG A 184 2.64 10.38 5.17
CA ARG A 184 2.61 8.91 5.26
C ARG A 184 1.29 8.35 4.76
N PHE A 185 1.38 7.27 4.00
CA PHE A 185 0.23 6.49 3.55
C PHE A 185 0.10 5.23 4.39
N GLY A 186 -0.98 5.15 5.13
CA GLY A 186 -1.29 4.11 6.10
C GLY A 186 -2.37 4.59 7.06
N LEU A 187 -2.87 3.68 7.90
CA LEU A 187 -3.79 4.01 8.98
C LEU A 187 -3.24 3.44 10.27
N TRP A 188 -3.37 4.20 11.34
CA TRP A 188 -2.86 3.84 12.65
C TRP A 188 -3.97 4.00 13.68
N GLY A 189 -4.06 3.02 14.58
CA GLY A 189 -4.90 3.04 15.76
C GLY A 189 -4.08 3.26 17.02
N ARG A 190 -4.65 2.91 18.17
CA ARG A 190 -4.01 3.10 19.46
C ARG A 190 -2.82 2.15 19.66
N SER A 191 -2.92 0.91 19.17
CA SER A 191 -1.93 -0.15 19.42
C SER A 191 -0.91 -0.30 18.27
N GLY A 192 -1.08 0.43 17.18
CA GLY A 192 -0.10 0.47 16.08
C GLY A 192 -0.72 0.68 14.71
N MET A 193 0.02 0.27 13.68
CA MET A 193 -0.42 0.41 12.29
C MET A 193 -1.54 -0.58 11.97
N LEU A 194 -2.75 -0.06 11.72
CA LEU A 194 -3.94 -0.82 11.34
C LEU A 194 -3.95 -1.17 9.86
N ALA A 195 -3.50 -0.27 8.99
CA ALA A 195 -3.41 -0.51 7.56
C ALA A 195 -2.08 -0.03 6.99
N ALA A 196 -1.33 -0.93 6.36
CA ALA A 196 -0.14 -0.56 5.61
C ALA A 196 -0.53 -0.26 4.15
N ILE A 197 -0.10 0.87 3.59
CA ILE A 197 -0.31 1.19 2.17
C ILE A 197 1.04 1.24 1.46
N GLY A 198 1.20 0.38 0.47
CA GLY A 198 2.41 0.26 -0.33
C GLY A 198 2.08 -0.21 -1.74
N VAL A 199 2.21 0.70 -2.70
CA VAL A 199 1.90 0.47 -4.11
C VAL A 199 3.18 0.41 -4.94
N ALA A 200 3.09 -0.17 -6.13
CA ALA A 200 4.06 0.02 -7.20
C ALA A 200 3.32 0.58 -8.42
N VAL A 201 4.02 1.38 -9.23
CA VAL A 201 3.48 1.93 -10.48
C VAL A 201 4.44 1.58 -11.60
N GLN A 202 3.92 0.96 -12.65
CA GLN A 202 4.65 0.63 -13.87
C GLN A 202 3.81 1.09 -15.06
N ASN A 203 4.40 1.86 -15.97
CA ASN A 203 3.71 2.42 -17.14
C ASN A 203 2.39 3.13 -16.75
N TRP A 204 2.43 3.91 -15.66
CA TRP A 204 1.25 4.59 -15.09
C TRP A 204 0.10 3.69 -14.65
N ILE A 205 0.34 2.39 -14.48
CA ILE A 205 -0.64 1.43 -13.97
C ILE A 205 -0.20 0.95 -12.59
N THR A 206 -1.12 0.94 -11.64
CA THR A 206 -0.85 0.56 -10.24
C THR A 206 -0.84 -0.96 -10.06
N SER A 207 -0.06 -1.42 -9.08
CA SER A 207 -0.09 -2.77 -8.52
C SER A 207 0.27 -2.71 -7.04
N HIS A 208 0.08 -3.81 -6.32
CA HIS A 208 0.01 -3.82 -4.86
C HIS A 208 -1.07 -2.81 -4.39
N GLY A 209 -1.00 -2.33 -3.14
CA GLY A 209 -2.08 -1.54 -2.59
C GLY A 209 -2.00 -1.46 -1.08
N ALA A 210 -2.99 -1.99 -0.39
CA ALA A 210 -3.11 -1.88 1.04
C ALA A 210 -3.32 -3.24 1.73
N PHE A 211 -2.94 -3.29 3.00
CA PHE A 211 -3.10 -4.45 3.88
C PHE A 211 -3.79 -3.97 5.15
N LEU A 212 -5.10 -4.20 5.22
CA LEU A 212 -5.94 -3.81 6.36
C LEU A 212 -6.05 -4.99 7.33
N ASN A 213 -5.60 -4.78 8.56
CA ASN A 213 -5.61 -5.79 9.60
C ASN A 213 -7.01 -5.83 10.25
N VAL A 214 -7.77 -6.90 10.00
CA VAL A 214 -9.17 -7.01 10.45
C VAL A 214 -9.24 -7.85 11.71
N ASN A 215 -9.26 -9.18 11.56
CA ASN A 215 -9.37 -10.16 12.64
C ASN A 215 -8.19 -11.14 12.61
N CYS A 216 -7.01 -10.60 12.29
CA CYS A 216 -5.77 -11.37 12.29
C CYS A 216 -5.28 -11.65 13.71
N PRO A 217 -4.54 -12.75 13.94
CA PRO A 217 -3.82 -12.97 15.19
C PRO A 217 -2.88 -11.80 15.50
N PRO A 218 -2.51 -11.55 16.78
CA PRO A 218 -1.75 -10.37 17.19
C PRO A 218 -0.46 -10.17 16.37
N LEU A 219 -0.52 -9.33 15.34
CA LEU A 219 0.59 -9.09 14.43
C LEU A 219 1.72 -8.32 15.13
N SER A 220 1.37 -7.59 16.20
CA SER A 220 2.27 -6.98 17.16
C SER A 220 3.33 -7.96 17.71
N GLN A 221 3.01 -9.26 17.78
CA GLN A 221 3.88 -10.30 18.35
C GLN A 221 4.69 -11.08 17.30
N VAL A 222 4.55 -10.73 16.02
CA VAL A 222 5.29 -11.39 14.94
C VAL A 222 6.76 -10.97 14.93
N GLY A 223 7.13 -9.88 15.62
CA GLY A 223 8.52 -9.43 15.70
C GLY A 223 8.97 -8.69 14.45
N ILE A 224 8.09 -7.87 13.87
CA ILE A 224 8.38 -7.02 12.71
C ILE A 224 8.20 -5.57 13.12
N GLU A 225 9.20 -4.75 12.79
CA GLU A 225 9.09 -3.30 12.82
C GLU A 225 8.44 -2.84 11.51
N ALA A 226 7.12 -2.77 11.51
CA ALA A 226 6.35 -2.38 10.34
C ALA A 226 6.41 -0.86 10.10
N ASN A 227 6.74 -0.11 11.16
CA ASN A 227 7.05 1.32 11.11
C ASN A 227 8.41 1.55 11.80
N PRO A 228 9.55 1.27 11.13
CA PRO A 228 10.87 1.40 11.74
C PRO A 228 11.17 2.85 12.08
N ALA A 229 12.02 3.11 13.09
CA ALA A 229 12.20 4.45 13.68
C ALA A 229 12.62 5.52 12.67
N GLU A 230 13.39 5.17 11.64
CA GLU A 230 13.79 6.11 10.58
C GLU A 230 12.62 6.51 9.66
N LEU A 231 11.52 5.76 9.73
CA LEU A 231 10.29 5.95 8.99
C LEU A 231 9.09 6.30 9.91
N ALA A 232 9.22 6.24 11.22
CA ALA A 232 8.12 6.48 12.14
C ALA A 232 7.94 7.97 12.43
N CYS A 233 6.70 8.43 12.65
CA CYS A 233 6.49 9.70 13.33
C CYS A 233 6.78 9.51 14.83
N PRO A 234 7.30 10.54 15.55
CA PRO A 234 7.51 10.44 16.98
C PRO A 234 6.25 9.97 17.72
N GLY A 235 6.39 8.92 18.54
CA GLY A 235 5.29 8.33 19.31
C GLY A 235 4.49 7.24 18.58
N ASP A 236 4.77 6.95 17.32
CA ASP A 236 4.12 5.82 16.64
C ASP A 236 4.64 4.48 17.19
N PRO A 237 3.73 3.54 17.51
CA PRO A 237 4.15 2.18 17.78
C PRO A 237 4.85 1.59 16.54
N PRO A 238 5.97 0.87 16.71
CA PRO A 238 6.66 0.22 15.60
C PRO A 238 5.91 -1.03 15.09
N THR A 239 4.86 -1.44 15.82
CA THR A 239 4.07 -2.65 15.61
C THR A 239 2.87 -2.44 14.70
N MET A 240 2.33 -3.56 14.22
CA MET A 240 1.01 -3.61 13.58
C MET A 240 -0.08 -3.79 14.64
N SER A 241 -1.27 -3.27 14.36
CA SER A 241 -2.52 -3.42 15.12
C SER A 241 -3.56 -4.14 14.23
N SER A 242 -4.75 -4.43 14.74
CA SER A 242 -5.88 -5.00 14.01
C SER A 242 -7.20 -4.40 14.51
N LEU A 243 -8.27 -4.47 13.71
CA LEU A 243 -9.60 -4.06 14.19
C LEU A 243 -9.99 -4.84 15.45
N LEU A 244 -9.64 -6.14 15.51
CA LEU A 244 -9.83 -6.98 16.69
C LEU A 244 -9.12 -6.44 17.96
N GLU A 245 -8.00 -5.74 17.82
CA GLU A 245 -7.29 -5.11 18.96
C GLU A 245 -7.82 -3.71 19.30
N GLU A 246 -8.64 -3.10 18.43
CA GLU A 246 -9.06 -1.71 18.54
C GLU A 246 -10.57 -1.54 18.83
N THR A 247 -11.39 -2.56 18.54
CA THR A 247 -12.83 -2.58 18.79
C THR A 247 -13.28 -3.93 19.36
N GLU A 248 -14.38 -3.94 20.09
CA GLU A 248 -15.07 -5.16 20.54
C GLU A 248 -15.79 -5.88 19.39
N ALA A 249 -16.02 -5.17 18.27
CA ALA A 249 -16.60 -5.76 17.07
C ALA A 249 -15.58 -6.68 16.38
N CYS A 250 -16.00 -7.89 16.03
CA CYS A 250 -15.20 -8.83 15.24
C CYS A 250 -15.81 -9.01 13.85
N PRO A 251 -15.70 -8.00 12.95
CA PRO A 251 -16.28 -8.09 11.62
C PRO A 251 -15.58 -9.19 10.82
N THR A 252 -16.34 -9.84 9.94
CA THR A 252 -15.78 -10.80 9.01
C THR A 252 -14.99 -10.09 7.91
N ILE A 253 -13.99 -10.77 7.35
CA ILE A 253 -13.23 -10.25 6.19
C ILE A 253 -14.15 -9.88 5.03
N ARG A 254 -15.21 -10.67 4.81
CA ARG A 254 -16.16 -10.43 3.72
C ARG A 254 -16.97 -9.15 3.93
N GLU A 255 -17.43 -8.87 5.15
CA GLU A 255 -18.13 -7.63 5.49
C GLU A 255 -17.21 -6.42 5.31
N VAL A 256 -15.98 -6.49 5.83
CA VAL A 256 -14.99 -5.42 5.64
C VAL A 256 -14.67 -5.24 4.16
N ALA A 257 -14.48 -6.31 3.40
CA ALA A 257 -14.20 -6.26 1.96
C ALA A 257 -15.34 -5.58 1.17
N ARG A 258 -16.60 -5.83 1.56
CA ARG A 258 -17.77 -5.15 0.98
C ARG A 258 -17.79 -3.66 1.29
N SER A 259 -17.48 -3.30 2.54
CA SER A 259 -17.36 -1.89 2.94
C SER A 259 -16.22 -1.18 2.21
N VAL A 260 -15.04 -1.81 2.12
CA VAL A 260 -13.90 -1.32 1.34
C VAL A 260 -14.26 -1.11 -0.12
N ALA A 261 -14.95 -2.05 -0.76
CA ALA A 261 -15.38 -1.90 -2.14
C ALA A 261 -16.29 -0.69 -2.35
N SER A 262 -17.29 -0.50 -1.47
CA SER A 262 -18.21 0.63 -1.53
C SER A 262 -17.47 1.97 -1.33
N ASN A 263 -16.68 2.10 -0.26
CA ASN A 263 -15.98 3.34 0.05
C ASN A 263 -14.89 3.67 -0.97
N LEU A 264 -14.18 2.68 -1.50
CA LEU A 264 -13.19 2.91 -2.57
C LEU A 264 -13.85 3.34 -3.87
N ALA A 265 -14.98 2.73 -4.26
CA ALA A 265 -15.72 3.18 -5.43
C ALA A 265 -16.11 4.66 -5.31
N GLN A 266 -16.65 5.07 -4.16
CA GLN A 266 -16.97 6.47 -3.89
C GLN A 266 -15.73 7.37 -3.95
N ARG A 267 -14.62 6.98 -3.30
CA ARG A 267 -13.37 7.78 -3.30
C ARG A 267 -12.68 7.83 -4.64
N PHE A 268 -12.90 6.85 -5.52
CA PHE A 268 -12.40 6.85 -6.89
C PHE A 268 -13.33 7.61 -7.83
N GLY A 269 -14.48 8.09 -7.34
CA GLY A 269 -15.46 8.84 -8.13
C GLY A 269 -16.28 7.93 -9.05
N SER A 270 -16.46 6.66 -8.68
CA SER A 270 -17.18 5.69 -9.48
C SER A 270 -18.64 5.54 -9.07
N ALA A 271 -19.52 5.49 -10.06
CA ALA A 271 -20.96 5.33 -9.87
C ALA A 271 -21.36 3.88 -9.57
N GLN A 272 -20.54 2.91 -10.00
CA GLN A 272 -20.86 1.48 -9.89
C GLN A 272 -19.69 0.69 -9.30
N ALA A 273 -20.01 -0.24 -8.41
CA ALA A 273 -19.07 -1.22 -7.87
C ALA A 273 -19.59 -2.62 -8.20
N ALA A 274 -19.00 -3.24 -9.22
CA ALA A 274 -19.33 -4.62 -9.59
C ALA A 274 -18.57 -5.58 -8.68
N TRP A 275 -19.27 -6.58 -8.14
CA TRP A 275 -18.69 -7.55 -7.21
C TRP A 275 -18.65 -8.94 -7.83
N HIS A 276 -17.46 -9.52 -7.88
CA HIS A 276 -17.18 -10.83 -8.44
C HIS A 276 -16.57 -11.75 -7.38
N SER A 277 -16.82 -13.05 -7.53
CA SER A 277 -16.17 -14.08 -6.70
C SER A 277 -15.07 -14.74 -7.52
N GLY A 278 -13.82 -14.62 -7.07
CA GLY A 278 -12.64 -15.03 -7.83
C GLY A 278 -12.36 -14.16 -9.06
N HIS A 279 -11.32 -14.52 -9.81
CA HIS A 279 -10.95 -13.84 -11.06
C HIS A 279 -10.74 -14.89 -12.16
N PRO A 280 -11.28 -14.69 -13.39
CA PRO A 280 -11.26 -15.70 -14.45
C PRO A 280 -9.85 -16.17 -14.83
N LEU A 281 -8.88 -15.26 -14.87
CA LEU A 281 -7.47 -15.58 -15.19
C LEU A 281 -6.73 -16.34 -14.09
N PHE A 282 -7.30 -16.43 -12.88
CA PHE A 282 -6.57 -16.98 -11.74
C PHE A 282 -6.32 -18.49 -11.90
N SER A 283 -7.28 -19.24 -12.43
CA SER A 283 -7.14 -20.68 -12.68
C SER A 283 -6.03 -20.99 -13.68
N GLU A 284 -5.88 -20.16 -14.72
CA GLU A 284 -4.82 -20.28 -15.72
C GLU A 284 -3.45 -20.02 -15.09
N ILE A 285 -3.32 -18.99 -14.26
CA ILE A 285 -2.07 -18.66 -13.54
C ILE A 285 -1.64 -19.82 -12.64
N VAL A 286 -2.59 -20.41 -11.90
CA VAL A 286 -2.33 -21.59 -11.06
C VAL A 286 -1.83 -22.76 -11.92
N LYS A 287 -2.47 -23.00 -13.07
CA LYS A 287 -2.05 -24.06 -14.00
C LYS A 287 -0.64 -23.82 -14.53
N GLN A 288 -0.34 -22.63 -15.04
CA GLN A 288 0.97 -22.27 -15.55
C GLN A 288 2.08 -22.40 -14.49
N ALA A 289 1.80 -22.02 -13.25
CA ALA A 289 2.74 -22.17 -12.14
C ALA A 289 3.04 -23.66 -11.85
N ARG A 290 1.99 -24.51 -11.79
CA ARG A 290 2.15 -25.96 -11.60
C ARG A 290 2.96 -26.61 -12.71
N ASP A 291 2.71 -26.22 -13.96
CA ASP A 291 3.42 -26.77 -15.13
C ASP A 291 4.90 -26.37 -15.12
N ARG A 292 5.24 -25.15 -14.68
CA ARG A 292 6.64 -24.73 -14.51
C ARG A 292 7.35 -25.53 -13.41
N THR A 293 6.70 -25.77 -12.28
CA THR A 293 7.28 -26.57 -11.18
C THR A 293 7.53 -28.01 -11.62
N ARG A 294 6.60 -28.61 -12.38
CA ARG A 294 6.78 -29.97 -12.93
C ARG A 294 7.97 -30.05 -13.88
N LYS A 295 8.10 -29.08 -14.80
CA LYS A 295 9.23 -29.01 -15.75
C LYS A 295 10.58 -28.76 -15.06
N ALA A 296 10.61 -28.08 -13.91
CA ALA A 296 11.84 -27.86 -13.15
C ALA A 296 12.27 -29.10 -12.34
N ALA A 297 11.36 -30.04 -12.10
CA ALA A 297 11.60 -31.27 -11.35
C ALA A 297 11.93 -32.49 -12.25
N SER A 298 11.74 -32.35 -13.57
CA SER A 298 12.10 -33.33 -14.60
C SER A 298 13.45 -33.01 -15.22
#